data_AF-A0A4R0G9J4-F1
#
_entry.id   AF-A0A4R0G9J4-F1
#
_cell.length_a   1.000
_cell.length_b   1.000
_cell.length_c   1.000
_cell.angle_alpha   90.00
_cell.angle_beta   90.00
_cell.angle_gamma   90.00
#
_symmetry.space_group_name_H-M   'P 1'
#
loop_
_entity.id
_entity.type
_entity.pdbx_description
1 polymer ?
#
loop_
_entity_poly.entity_id
_entity_poly.type
_entity_poly.pdbx_seq_one_letter_code
_entity_poly.pdbx_strand_id
1 'polypeptide(L)'
;MFPLIFIAGQLDFNEESNTFLQVIIFLALSVAMIIVGIFPGMILINEKKNKNLLQIIIYTLIIIPVSMLVLTMIFRPTPNMIINMTMNLSGISDWRTHQYYIDTHTHPPAMFDGLTWNTRYYKDIPSRFFITGVNIFSLGNIQLICPTQINHARSLSLKTTPDNFDEYDLRIKRLKNTAMKCIPFKKDEIHQWDSPLAEPVYFQKIKSTGDSLLLKLLHDIK
;
A
#
# COMPACT_ATOMS: atom_id res chain seq x y z
N MET A 1 -15.55 -17.35 12.42
CA MET A 1 -14.81 -16.30 13.18
C MET A 1 -13.78 -15.56 12.31
N PHE A 2 -12.98 -16.27 11.50
CA PHE A 2 -11.93 -15.67 10.64
C PHE A 2 -12.36 -14.54 9.67
N PRO A 3 -13.54 -14.58 9.00
CA PRO A 3 -13.90 -13.55 8.01
C PRO A 3 -14.15 -12.18 8.62
N LEU A 4 -14.71 -12.17 9.84
CA LEU A 4 -15.22 -10.96 10.48
C LEU A 4 -14.06 -10.11 11.06
N ILE A 5 -13.02 -10.76 11.57
CA ILE A 5 -11.79 -10.10 12.03
C ILE A 5 -11.06 -9.45 10.86
N PHE A 6 -10.98 -10.15 9.73
CA PHE A 6 -10.36 -9.61 8.52
C PHE A 6 -11.09 -8.35 8.03
N ILE A 7 -12.43 -8.38 7.98
CA ILE A 7 -13.23 -7.24 7.55
C ILE A 7 -13.16 -6.08 8.55
N ALA A 8 -13.20 -6.37 9.85
CA ALA A 8 -13.12 -5.33 10.89
C ALA A 8 -11.83 -4.52 10.78
N GLY A 9 -10.70 -5.15 10.43
CA GLY A 9 -9.44 -4.45 10.19
C GLY A 9 -9.41 -3.59 8.91
N GLN A 10 -10.40 -3.73 8.03
CA GLN A 10 -10.51 -3.02 6.76
C GLN A 10 -11.66 -2.01 6.74
N LEU A 11 -12.52 -2.00 7.76
CA LEU A 11 -13.58 -1.00 7.90
C LEU A 11 -13.00 0.31 8.43
N ASP A 12 -13.37 1.40 7.79
CA ASP A 12 -13.05 2.75 8.20
C ASP A 12 -14.36 3.53 8.24
N PHE A 13 -14.67 4.16 9.35
CA PHE A 13 -15.85 5.03 9.46
C PHE A 13 -15.41 6.47 9.36
N ASN A 14 -16.27 7.34 8.83
CA ASN A 14 -15.98 8.76 8.83
C ASN A 14 -15.94 9.29 10.27
N GLU A 15 -14.95 10.13 10.62
CA GLU A 15 -14.78 10.67 11.97
C GLU A 15 -15.98 11.52 12.43
N GLU A 16 -16.73 12.09 11.47
CA GLU A 16 -17.94 12.87 11.73
C GLU A 16 -19.21 12.01 11.91
N SER A 17 -19.12 10.70 11.68
CA SER A 17 -20.29 9.82 11.79
C SER A 17 -20.60 9.47 13.25
N ASN A 18 -21.88 9.45 13.59
CA ASN A 18 -22.34 9.10 14.93
C ASN A 18 -21.95 7.66 15.29
N THR A 19 -21.32 7.45 16.44
CA THR A 19 -20.89 6.15 16.96
C THR A 19 -22.02 5.12 16.97
N PHE A 20 -23.26 5.52 17.29
CA PHE A 20 -24.40 4.61 17.26
C PHE A 20 -24.70 4.09 15.85
N LEU A 21 -24.58 4.95 14.84
CA LEU A 21 -24.77 4.60 13.44
C LEU A 21 -23.66 3.65 12.95
N GLN A 22 -22.41 3.88 13.36
CA GLN A 22 -21.30 2.97 13.07
C GLN A 22 -21.56 1.55 13.62
N VAL A 23 -22.04 1.44 14.86
CA VAL A 23 -22.37 0.15 15.50
C VAL A 23 -23.49 -0.57 14.75
N ILE A 24 -24.55 0.15 14.33
CA ILE A 24 -25.64 -0.42 13.55
C ILE A 24 -25.14 -0.94 12.20
N ILE A 25 -24.34 -0.17 11.47
CA ILE A 25 -23.77 -0.57 10.18
C ILE A 25 -22.90 -1.82 10.35
N PHE A 26 -22.05 -1.83 11.37
CA PHE A 26 -21.20 -3.00 11.66
C PHE A 26 -22.04 -4.26 11.96
N LEU A 27 -23.10 -4.13 12.74
CA LEU A 27 -23.99 -5.24 13.08
C LEU A 27 -24.76 -5.74 11.85
N ALA A 28 -25.26 -4.83 11.00
CA ALA A 28 -25.93 -5.16 9.76
C ALA A 28 -25.00 -5.91 8.78
N LEU A 29 -23.76 -5.43 8.59
CA LEU A 29 -22.75 -6.10 7.77
C LEU A 29 -22.39 -7.49 8.31
N SER A 30 -22.29 -7.63 9.62
CA SER A 30 -22.00 -8.91 10.28
C SER A 30 -23.10 -9.94 10.02
N VAL A 31 -24.37 -9.54 10.16
CA VAL A 31 -25.52 -10.41 9.87
C VAL A 31 -25.58 -10.78 8.38
N ALA A 32 -25.37 -9.81 7.48
CA ALA A 32 -25.36 -10.05 6.04
C ALA A 32 -24.28 -11.09 5.64
N MET A 33 -23.09 -11.00 6.23
CA MET A 33 -22.01 -11.96 5.98
C MET A 33 -22.34 -13.37 6.47
N ILE A 34 -23.01 -13.51 7.61
CA ILE A 34 -23.46 -14.82 8.11
C ILE A 34 -24.46 -15.43 7.12
N ILE A 35 -25.42 -14.63 6.63
CA ILE A 35 -26.41 -15.07 5.64
C ILE A 35 -25.73 -15.52 4.35
N VAL A 36 -24.82 -14.72 3.79
CA VAL A 36 -24.07 -15.07 2.56
C VAL A 36 -23.18 -16.29 2.78
N GLY A 37 -22.57 -16.44 3.96
CA GLY A 37 -21.73 -17.60 4.27
C GLY A 37 -22.51 -18.92 4.37
N ILE A 38 -23.75 -18.88 4.85
CA ILE A 38 -24.61 -20.07 4.98
C ILE A 38 -25.33 -20.39 3.64
N PHE A 39 -25.50 -19.38 2.77
CA PHE A 39 -26.25 -19.49 1.51
C PHE A 39 -25.80 -20.64 0.59
N PRO A 40 -24.50 -20.87 0.30
CA PRO A 40 -24.06 -22.02 -0.48
C PRO A 40 -24.45 -23.37 0.15
N GLY A 41 -24.41 -23.46 1.48
CA GLY A 41 -24.78 -24.67 2.23
C GLY A 41 -26.28 -24.97 2.16
N MET A 42 -27.12 -23.94 2.24
CA MET A 42 -28.58 -24.11 2.10
C MET A 42 -28.95 -24.62 0.70
N ILE A 43 -28.35 -24.07 -0.35
CA ILE A 43 -28.60 -24.53 -1.72
C ILE A 43 -28.14 -25.99 -1.88
N LEU A 44 -26.95 -26.34 -1.36
CA LEU A 44 -26.44 -27.70 -1.43
C LEU A 44 -27.39 -28.72 -0.77
N ILE A 45 -27.90 -28.43 0.42
CA ILE A 45 -28.82 -29.32 1.15
C ILE A 45 -30.14 -29.47 0.40
N ASN A 46 -30.67 -28.37 -0.16
CA ASN A 46 -31.93 -28.38 -0.89
C ASN A 46 -31.82 -29.17 -2.20
N GLU A 47 -30.73 -28.96 -2.95
CA GLU A 47 -30.48 -29.63 -4.24
C GLU A 47 -30.15 -31.12 -4.08
N LYS A 48 -29.54 -31.52 -2.97
CA LYS A 48 -29.25 -32.94 -2.67
C LYS A 48 -30.50 -33.81 -2.59
N LYS A 49 -31.67 -33.24 -2.34
CA LYS A 49 -32.94 -33.99 -2.31
C LYS A 49 -33.48 -34.31 -3.71
N ASN A 50 -33.13 -33.52 -4.73
CA ASN A 50 -33.80 -33.54 -6.03
C ASN A 50 -32.87 -33.75 -7.24
N LYS A 51 -31.54 -33.68 -7.08
CA LYS A 51 -30.58 -33.72 -8.19
C LYS A 51 -29.52 -34.82 -8.06
N ASN A 52 -29.00 -35.26 -9.21
CA ASN A 52 -27.89 -36.21 -9.29
C ASN A 52 -26.58 -35.57 -8.79
N LEU A 53 -25.67 -36.40 -8.26
CA LEU A 53 -24.40 -35.96 -7.66
C LEU A 53 -23.58 -35.00 -8.55
N LEU A 54 -23.52 -35.26 -9.86
CA LEU A 54 -22.83 -34.42 -10.85
C LEU A 54 -23.44 -33.02 -10.98
N GLN A 55 -24.76 -32.91 -10.98
CA GLN A 55 -25.44 -31.62 -11.04
C GLN A 55 -25.17 -30.81 -9.78
N ILE A 56 -25.15 -31.47 -8.61
CA ILE A 56 -24.82 -30.82 -7.35
C ILE A 56 -23.42 -30.20 -7.42
N ILE A 57 -22.41 -30.94 -7.89
CA ILE A 57 -21.02 -30.45 -8.03
C ILE A 57 -20.94 -29.23 -8.95
N ILE A 58 -21.61 -29.28 -10.11
CA ILE A 58 -21.61 -28.17 -11.07
C ILE A 58 -22.25 -26.92 -10.44
N TYR A 59 -23.38 -27.07 -9.74
CA TYR A 59 -24.05 -25.95 -9.08
C TYR A 59 -23.17 -25.33 -7.98
N THR A 60 -22.51 -26.12 -7.13
CA THR A 60 -21.60 -25.56 -6.11
C THR A 60 -20.42 -24.84 -6.73
N LEU A 61 -19.86 -25.37 -7.82
CA LEU A 61 -18.72 -24.74 -8.51
C LEU A 61 -19.09 -23.36 -9.08
N ILE A 62 -20.36 -23.13 -9.43
CA ILE A 62 -20.87 -21.86 -9.97
C ILE A 62 -21.31 -20.90 -8.86
N ILE A 63 -21.98 -21.39 -7.82
CA ILE A 63 -22.54 -20.55 -6.75
C ILE A 63 -21.44 -19.86 -5.94
N ILE A 64 -20.32 -20.52 -5.69
CA ILE A 64 -19.19 -19.96 -4.93
C ILE A 64 -18.56 -18.74 -5.63
N PRO A 65 -18.15 -18.79 -6.91
CA PRO A 65 -17.60 -17.61 -7.58
C PRO A 65 -18.64 -16.51 -7.76
N VAL A 66 -19.91 -16.86 -8.01
CA VAL A 66 -20.99 -15.85 -8.10
C VAL A 66 -21.19 -15.13 -6.77
N SER A 67 -21.22 -15.85 -5.64
CA SER A 67 -21.37 -15.22 -4.32
C SER A 67 -20.14 -14.38 -3.95
N MET A 68 -18.93 -14.81 -4.30
CA MET A 68 -17.73 -13.97 -4.15
C MET A 68 -17.81 -12.70 -4.99
N LEU A 69 -18.27 -12.79 -6.24
CA LEU A 69 -18.41 -11.63 -7.13
C LEU A 69 -19.41 -10.62 -6.55
N VAL A 70 -20.55 -11.08 -6.03
CA VAL A 70 -21.52 -10.22 -5.32
C VAL A 70 -20.89 -9.56 -4.09
N LEU A 71 -20.11 -10.30 -3.29
CA LEU A 71 -19.40 -9.73 -2.14
C LEU A 71 -18.40 -8.64 -2.55
N THR A 72 -17.76 -8.74 -3.72
CA THR A 72 -16.85 -7.69 -4.20
C THR A 72 -17.55 -6.40 -4.62
N MET A 73 -18.86 -6.44 -4.92
CA MET A 73 -19.64 -5.22 -5.15
C MET A 73 -19.89 -4.45 -3.84
N ILE A 74 -20.05 -5.19 -2.72
CA ILE A 74 -20.25 -4.61 -1.38
C ILE A 74 -18.90 -4.15 -0.80
N PHE A 75 -17.88 -5.00 -0.90
CA PHE A 75 -16.50 -4.72 -0.48
C PHE A 75 -15.63 -4.42 -1.70
N ARG A 76 -15.78 -3.20 -2.23
CA ARG A 76 -15.05 -2.72 -3.42
C ARG A 76 -13.53 -2.96 -3.42
N PRO A 77 -12.77 -2.86 -2.29
CA PRO A 77 -11.33 -3.11 -2.32
C PRO A 77 -10.92 -4.59 -2.41
N THR A 78 -11.84 -5.54 -2.30
CA THR A 78 -11.52 -6.98 -2.24
C THR A 78 -10.66 -7.47 -3.42
N PRO A 79 -10.96 -7.15 -4.70
CA PRO A 79 -10.10 -7.56 -5.81
C PRO A 79 -8.67 -7.00 -5.69
N ASN A 80 -8.54 -5.72 -5.31
CA ASN A 80 -7.24 -5.07 -5.15
C ASN A 80 -6.42 -5.68 -4.01
N MET A 81 -7.06 -6.10 -2.91
CA MET A 81 -6.38 -6.83 -1.83
C MET A 81 -5.79 -8.15 -2.33
N ILE A 82 -6.57 -8.94 -3.09
CA ILE A 82 -6.13 -10.25 -3.61
C ILE A 82 -4.94 -10.06 -4.55
N ILE A 83 -5.02 -9.11 -5.48
CA ILE A 83 -3.92 -8.79 -6.41
C ILE A 83 -2.67 -8.41 -5.62
N ASN A 84 -2.81 -7.48 -4.69
CA ASN A 84 -1.71 -6.97 -3.88
C ASN A 84 -1.06 -8.07 -3.00
N MET A 85 -1.85 -8.97 -2.43
CA MET A 85 -1.35 -10.12 -1.67
C MET A 85 -0.61 -11.11 -2.58
N THR A 86 -1.15 -11.39 -3.77
CA THR A 86 -0.54 -12.29 -4.75
C THR A 86 0.79 -11.72 -5.27
N MET A 87 0.84 -10.43 -5.58
CA MET A 87 2.08 -9.74 -5.98
C MET A 87 3.13 -9.77 -4.87
N ASN A 88 2.71 -9.61 -3.62
CA ASN A 88 3.63 -9.66 -2.48
C ASN A 88 4.16 -11.08 -2.22
N LEU A 89 3.31 -12.10 -2.28
CA LEU A 89 3.70 -13.50 -2.09
C LEU A 89 4.62 -14.01 -3.20
N SER A 90 4.43 -13.53 -4.44
CA SER A 90 5.29 -13.88 -5.57
C SER A 90 6.60 -13.09 -5.62
N GLY A 91 6.83 -12.14 -4.70
CA GLY A 91 8.01 -11.27 -4.69
C GLY A 91 8.02 -10.21 -5.80
N ILE A 92 6.90 -10.04 -6.51
CA ILE A 92 6.73 -8.98 -7.52
C ILE A 92 6.62 -7.61 -6.85
N SER A 93 6.07 -7.53 -5.64
CA SER A 93 6.03 -6.29 -4.85
C SER A 93 6.58 -6.53 -3.46
N ASP A 94 7.40 -5.61 -2.95
CA ASP A 94 7.77 -5.56 -1.54
C ASP A 94 7.39 -4.19 -0.95
N TRP A 95 6.41 -4.22 -0.06
CA TRP A 95 5.86 -3.02 0.55
C TRP A 95 6.57 -2.58 1.82
N ARG A 96 7.65 -3.28 2.19
CA ARG A 96 8.52 -2.85 3.27
C ARG A 96 9.34 -1.65 2.82
N THR A 97 9.71 -0.83 3.79
CA THR A 97 10.61 0.29 3.56
C THR A 97 12.04 -0.25 3.54
N HIS A 98 12.75 0.04 2.46
CA HIS A 98 14.12 -0.37 2.25
C HIS A 98 15.02 0.84 2.07
N GLN A 99 16.30 0.60 2.32
CA GLN A 99 17.36 1.52 2.00
C GLN A 99 17.99 1.10 0.67
N TYR A 100 18.27 2.06 -0.20
CA TYR A 100 18.90 1.82 -1.49
C TYR A 100 20.13 2.69 -1.64
N TYR A 101 21.13 2.21 -2.38
CA TYR A 101 22.20 3.03 -2.89
C TYR A 101 22.16 3.13 -4.41
N ILE A 102 22.55 4.30 -4.91
CA ILE A 102 22.60 4.62 -6.33
C ILE A 102 23.97 5.25 -6.63
N ASP A 103 24.53 4.92 -7.78
CA ASP A 103 25.76 5.53 -8.27
C ASP A 103 25.48 6.95 -8.79
N THR A 104 26.24 7.92 -8.30
CA THR A 104 26.10 9.34 -8.66
C THR A 104 26.37 9.63 -10.15
N HIS A 105 27.08 8.73 -10.86
CA HIS A 105 27.30 8.82 -12.30
C HIS A 105 26.06 8.44 -13.13
N THR A 106 25.23 7.52 -12.62
CA THR A 106 24.00 7.09 -13.31
C THR A 106 22.86 8.06 -13.07
N HIS A 107 22.72 8.54 -11.83
CA HIS A 107 21.65 9.43 -11.43
C HIS A 107 22.20 10.53 -10.50
N PRO A 108 21.98 11.81 -10.82
CA PRO A 108 22.38 12.90 -9.94
C PRO A 108 21.48 12.92 -8.69
N PRO A 109 22.06 13.04 -7.49
CA PRO A 109 21.31 13.06 -6.24
C PRO A 109 20.30 14.21 -6.12
N ALA A 110 20.50 15.29 -6.88
CA ALA A 110 19.58 16.42 -6.95
C ALA A 110 18.18 16.04 -7.48
N MET A 111 18.04 14.89 -8.15
CA MET A 111 16.74 14.33 -8.55
C MET A 111 15.92 13.82 -7.36
N PHE A 112 16.55 13.61 -6.20
CA PHE A 112 15.94 12.99 -5.02
C PHE A 112 15.89 13.99 -3.87
N ASP A 113 14.74 14.64 -3.71
CA ASP A 113 14.50 15.56 -2.60
C ASP A 113 14.72 14.88 -1.23
N GLY A 114 15.53 15.51 -0.38
CA GLY A 114 15.92 14.96 0.92
C GLY A 114 14.76 14.75 1.89
N LEU A 115 13.69 15.55 1.81
CA LEU A 115 12.51 15.38 2.67
C LEU A 115 11.66 14.19 2.23
N THR A 116 11.56 13.97 0.92
CA THR A 116 10.71 12.93 0.34
C THR A 116 11.40 11.57 0.35
N TRP A 117 12.69 11.54 -0.01
CA TRP A 117 13.45 10.31 -0.25
C TRP A 117 14.50 10.01 0.83
N ASN A 118 14.65 10.87 1.85
CA ASN A 118 15.69 10.71 2.88
C ASN A 118 17.10 10.52 2.27
N THR A 119 17.41 11.37 1.30
CA THR A 119 18.66 11.35 0.53
C THR A 119 19.87 11.64 1.41
N ARG A 120 20.81 10.69 1.47
CA ARG A 120 21.96 10.69 2.38
C ARG A 120 23.25 10.32 1.67
N TYR A 121 24.36 10.72 2.28
CA TYR A 121 25.71 10.39 1.83
C TYR A 121 26.57 9.95 2.99
N TYR A 122 27.58 9.14 2.68
CA TYR A 122 28.60 8.71 3.61
C TYR A 122 29.95 9.16 3.09
N LYS A 123 30.75 9.79 3.95
CA LYS A 123 32.08 10.30 3.57
C LYS A 123 32.98 9.20 3.02
N ASP A 124 32.84 7.99 3.55
CA ASP A 124 33.63 6.82 3.18
C ASP A 124 33.18 6.20 1.84
N ILE A 125 32.04 6.62 1.28
CA ILE A 125 31.49 6.09 0.03
C ILE A 125 31.04 7.25 -0.88
N PRO A 126 31.97 8.09 -1.36
CA PRO A 126 31.61 9.35 -2.03
C PRO A 126 30.98 9.17 -3.42
N SER A 127 31.20 8.04 -4.09
CA SER A 127 30.63 7.75 -5.42
C SER A 127 29.15 7.38 -5.39
N ARG A 128 28.59 7.13 -4.20
CA ARG A 128 27.22 6.64 -4.02
C ARG A 128 26.45 7.53 -3.07
N PHE A 129 25.14 7.60 -3.29
CA PHE A 129 24.20 8.21 -2.37
C PHE A 129 23.11 7.22 -2.03
N PHE A 130 22.41 7.48 -0.93
CA PHE A 130 21.44 6.57 -0.36
C PHE A 130 20.07 7.22 -0.29
N ILE A 131 19.03 6.46 -0.62
CA ILE A 131 17.63 6.86 -0.49
C ILE A 131 16.85 5.83 0.30
N THR A 132 15.73 6.24 0.85
CA THR A 132 14.75 5.36 1.50
C THR A 132 13.50 5.28 0.62
N GLY A 133 13.06 4.07 0.30
CA GLY A 133 11.92 3.87 -0.58
C GLY A 133 11.26 2.50 -0.43
N VAL A 134 10.23 2.27 -1.24
CA VAL A 134 9.40 1.05 -1.24
C VAL A 134 9.37 0.50 -2.67
N ASN A 135 9.59 -0.80 -2.84
CA ASN A 135 9.57 -1.45 -4.15
C ASN A 135 8.17 -2.00 -4.47
N ILE A 136 7.35 -1.19 -5.14
CA ILE A 136 5.94 -1.57 -5.36
C ILE A 136 5.77 -2.55 -6.54
N PHE A 137 6.80 -2.71 -7.39
CA PHE A 137 6.76 -3.58 -8.55
C PHE A 137 8.17 -3.93 -9.04
N SER A 138 8.45 -5.23 -9.22
CA SER A 138 9.71 -5.77 -9.70
C SER A 138 9.42 -6.92 -10.66
N LEU A 139 9.79 -6.74 -11.92
CA LEU A 139 9.62 -7.75 -12.95
C LEU A 139 10.71 -7.64 -14.02
N GLY A 140 11.30 -8.78 -14.39
CA GLY A 140 12.43 -8.80 -15.32
C GLY A 140 13.61 -7.97 -14.78
N ASN A 141 14.09 -7.01 -15.58
CA ASN A 141 15.18 -6.09 -15.20
C ASN A 141 14.69 -4.73 -14.70
N ILE A 142 13.38 -4.53 -14.47
CA ILE A 142 12.83 -3.24 -14.02
C ILE A 142 12.29 -3.40 -12.60
N GLN A 143 12.53 -2.38 -11.78
CA GLN A 143 11.89 -2.20 -10.49
C GLN A 143 11.37 -0.78 -10.33
N LEU A 144 10.20 -0.63 -9.72
CA LEU A 144 9.52 0.64 -9.50
C LEU A 144 9.61 0.99 -8.03
N ILE A 145 10.40 2.01 -7.72
CA ILE A 145 10.67 2.43 -6.36
C ILE A 145 9.93 3.73 -6.08
N CYS A 146 9.25 3.76 -4.94
CA CYS A 146 8.42 4.88 -4.53
C CYS A 146 8.92 5.52 -3.24
N PRO A 147 8.63 6.81 -3.02
CA PRO A 147 8.73 7.42 -1.71
C PRO A 147 7.86 6.70 -0.66
N THR A 148 8.28 6.72 0.60
CA THR A 148 7.63 5.96 1.70
C THR A 148 6.17 6.35 1.96
N GLN A 149 5.75 7.55 1.53
CA GLN A 149 4.36 8.03 1.65
C GLN A 149 3.38 7.14 0.87
N ILE A 150 3.84 6.34 -0.10
CA ILE A 150 3.01 5.38 -0.83
C ILE A 150 2.35 4.35 0.10
N ASN A 151 3.03 3.96 1.19
CA ASN A 151 2.51 2.93 2.11
C ASN A 151 1.25 3.40 2.82
N HIS A 152 1.19 4.68 3.20
CA HIS A 152 0.00 5.27 3.80
C HIS A 152 -1.16 5.35 2.79
N ALA A 153 -0.89 5.85 1.57
CA ALA A 153 -1.90 5.92 0.51
C ALA A 153 -2.44 4.54 0.13
N ARG A 154 -1.57 3.52 0.06
CA ARG A 154 -1.92 2.12 -0.20
C ARG A 154 -2.78 1.55 0.93
N SER A 155 -2.37 1.72 2.20
CA SER A 155 -3.14 1.25 3.35
C SER A 155 -4.58 1.79 3.32
N LEU A 156 -4.75 3.09 3.09
CA LEU A 156 -6.08 3.70 2.96
C LEU A 156 -6.87 3.16 1.76
N SER A 157 -6.23 2.91 0.62
CA SER A 157 -6.91 2.38 -0.58
C SER A 157 -7.50 0.97 -0.41
N LEU A 158 -7.00 0.22 0.58
CA LEU A 158 -7.51 -1.11 0.90
C LEU A 158 -8.67 -1.06 1.90
N LYS A 159 -8.92 0.08 2.54
CA LYS A 159 -10.03 0.21 3.49
C LYS A 159 -11.36 0.47 2.77
N THR A 160 -12.45 0.01 3.39
CA THR A 160 -13.84 0.21 2.96
C THR A 160 -14.53 1.18 3.91
N THR A 161 -15.21 2.19 3.35
CA THR A 161 -16.03 3.14 4.11
C THR A 161 -17.50 2.89 3.80
N PRO A 162 -18.22 2.14 4.65
CA PRO A 162 -19.59 1.70 4.35
C PRO A 162 -20.62 2.84 4.39
N ASP A 163 -20.29 3.96 5.04
CA ASP A 163 -21.09 5.17 5.17
C ASP A 163 -20.81 6.21 4.07
N ASN A 164 -19.78 6.00 3.23
CA ASN A 164 -19.45 6.89 2.10
C ASN A 164 -18.87 6.10 0.93
N PHE A 165 -19.69 5.87 -0.10
CA PHE A 165 -19.31 5.07 -1.28
C PHE A 165 -18.30 5.75 -2.20
N ASP A 166 -18.24 7.09 -2.22
CA ASP A 166 -17.33 7.87 -3.08
C ASP A 166 -15.89 7.90 -2.53
N GLU A 167 -15.74 7.69 -1.22
CA GLU A 167 -14.46 7.73 -0.52
C GLU A 167 -13.46 6.70 -1.08
N TYR A 168 -13.95 5.54 -1.51
CA TYR A 168 -13.13 4.53 -2.18
C TYR A 168 -12.47 5.08 -3.45
N ASP A 169 -13.23 5.74 -4.32
CA ASP A 169 -12.71 6.26 -5.59
C ASP A 169 -11.73 7.43 -5.36
N LEU A 170 -11.95 8.24 -4.32
CA LEU A 170 -11.01 9.28 -3.89
C LEU A 170 -9.68 8.68 -3.38
N ARG A 171 -9.75 7.62 -2.57
CA ARG A 171 -8.55 6.91 -2.06
C ARG A 171 -7.75 6.27 -3.18
N ILE A 172 -8.41 5.68 -4.17
CA ILE A 172 -7.75 5.14 -5.37
C ILE A 172 -7.07 6.25 -6.18
N LYS A 173 -7.72 7.40 -6.37
CA LYS A 173 -7.11 8.57 -7.03
C LYS A 173 -5.88 9.07 -6.25
N ARG A 174 -5.95 9.13 -4.92
CA ARG A 174 -4.82 9.53 -4.05
C ARG A 174 -3.66 8.55 -4.15
N LEU A 175 -3.93 7.24 -4.18
CA LEU A 175 -2.91 6.23 -4.41
C LEU A 175 -2.23 6.42 -5.78
N LYS A 176 -3.01 6.60 -6.85
CA LYS A 176 -2.48 6.86 -8.20
C LYS A 176 -1.60 8.11 -8.24
N ASN A 177 -2.05 9.20 -7.66
CA ASN A 177 -1.29 10.46 -7.61
C ASN A 177 0.00 10.32 -6.79
N THR A 178 -0.02 9.52 -5.73
CA THR A 178 1.19 9.23 -4.94
C THR A 178 2.15 8.34 -5.74
N ALA A 179 1.61 7.37 -6.49
CA ALA A 179 2.40 6.48 -7.34
C ALA A 179 3.06 7.19 -8.54
N MET A 180 2.55 8.35 -8.97
CA MET A 180 3.20 9.16 -10.00
C MET A 180 4.58 9.70 -9.58
N LYS A 181 4.89 9.69 -8.29
CA LYS A 181 6.21 10.09 -7.76
C LYS A 181 7.23 8.94 -7.78
N CYS A 182 6.80 7.74 -8.15
CA CYS A 182 7.67 6.58 -8.21
C CYS A 182 8.56 6.63 -9.45
N ILE A 183 9.77 6.11 -9.32
CA ILE A 183 10.79 6.15 -10.37
C ILE A 183 11.08 4.71 -10.80
N PRO A 184 11.00 4.41 -12.11
CA PRO A 184 11.44 3.13 -12.64
C PRO A 184 12.97 3.11 -12.70
N PHE A 185 13.56 2.03 -12.21
CA PHE A 185 15.00 1.78 -12.29
C PHE A 185 15.26 0.45 -12.98
N LYS A 186 16.40 0.35 -13.66
CA LYS A 186 16.95 -0.98 -13.95
C LYS A 186 17.58 -1.58 -12.69
N LYS A 187 17.60 -2.91 -12.57
CA LYS A 187 18.10 -3.59 -11.35
C LYS A 187 19.60 -3.43 -11.12
N ASP A 188 20.35 -3.07 -12.14
CA ASP A 188 21.77 -2.74 -12.10
C ASP A 188 22.06 -1.28 -11.72
N GLU A 189 21.06 -0.40 -11.82
CA GLU A 189 21.21 1.04 -11.52
C GLU A 189 20.94 1.37 -10.04
N ILE A 190 20.22 0.49 -9.32
CA ILE A 190 19.89 0.67 -7.91
C ILE A 190 19.91 -0.64 -7.14
N HIS A 191 20.51 -0.59 -5.95
CA HIS A 191 20.72 -1.77 -5.11
C HIS A 191 20.19 -1.56 -3.70
N GLN A 192 19.49 -2.56 -3.18
CA GLN A 192 19.00 -2.59 -1.81
C GLN A 192 20.15 -2.82 -0.82
N TRP A 193 20.15 -2.09 0.30
CA TRP A 193 21.15 -2.15 1.36
C TRP A 193 20.53 -1.88 2.72
N ASP A 194 19.93 -2.89 3.35
CA ASP A 194 19.26 -2.72 4.66
C ASP A 194 20.20 -2.87 5.86
N SER A 195 21.50 -3.10 5.62
CA SER A 195 22.49 -3.20 6.70
C SER A 195 22.79 -1.83 7.31
N PRO A 196 22.92 -1.73 8.64
CA PRO A 196 23.25 -0.47 9.30
C PRO A 196 24.61 0.04 8.83
N LEU A 197 24.67 1.32 8.47
CA LEU A 197 25.89 2.05 8.16
C LEU A 197 26.20 3.02 9.30
N ALA A 198 27.44 3.51 9.37
CA ALA A 198 27.87 4.57 10.31
C ALA A 198 27.03 5.85 10.13
N GLU A 199 27.26 6.93 10.90
CA GLU A 199 26.36 8.10 10.85
C GLU A 199 26.36 8.81 9.47
N PRO A 200 25.18 9.02 8.83
CA PRO A 200 25.07 9.67 7.52
C PRO A 200 25.16 11.21 7.58
N VAL A 201 25.59 11.81 6.47
CA VAL A 201 25.45 13.25 6.20
C VAL A 201 24.19 13.49 5.34
N TYR A 202 23.35 14.44 5.74
CA TYR A 202 22.06 14.74 5.08
C TYR A 202 22.16 16.00 4.20
N PHE A 203 21.63 15.94 2.96
CA PHE A 203 21.78 17.00 1.95
C PHE A 203 21.23 18.38 2.38
N GLN A 204 20.14 18.41 3.14
CA GLN A 204 19.50 19.67 3.58
C GLN A 204 20.17 20.33 4.79
N LYS A 205 20.99 19.62 5.57
CA LYS A 205 21.72 20.26 6.68
C LYS A 205 22.87 21.16 6.22
N ILE A 206 23.33 21.03 4.98
CA ILE A 206 24.48 21.80 4.47
C ILE A 206 24.03 23.20 3.97
N LYS A 207 22.78 23.35 3.51
CA LYS A 207 22.29 24.64 2.99
C LYS A 207 21.97 25.68 4.09
N SER A 208 21.74 25.25 5.33
CA SER A 208 21.41 26.16 6.46
C SER A 208 22.64 26.69 7.21
N THR A 209 23.80 26.04 7.08
CA THR A 209 25.02 26.46 7.79
C THR A 209 25.77 27.58 7.07
N GLY A 210 25.61 27.73 5.75
CA GLY A 210 26.22 28.81 4.97
C GLY A 210 25.57 30.18 5.23
N ASP A 211 24.24 30.23 5.23
CA ASP A 211 23.49 31.50 5.39
C ASP A 211 23.51 32.02 6.82
N SER A 212 23.55 31.12 7.83
CA SER A 212 23.62 31.52 9.24
C SER A 212 25.00 32.04 9.67
N LEU A 213 26.08 31.63 9.00
CA LEU A 213 27.45 32.08 9.30
C LEU A 213 27.73 33.45 8.66
N LEU A 214 27.19 33.69 7.46
CA LEU A 214 27.20 35.01 6.81
C LEU A 214 26.36 36.06 7.55
N LEU A 215 25.18 35.66 8.05
CA LEU A 215 24.32 36.51 8.89
C LEU A 215 24.97 36.84 10.25
N LYS A 216 25.74 35.92 10.83
CA LYS A 216 26.52 36.20 12.06
C LYS A 216 27.70 37.14 11.82
N LEU A 217 28.45 36.95 10.73
CA LEU A 217 29.56 37.83 10.36
C LEU A 217 29.10 39.26 10.04
N LEU A 218 27.90 39.42 9.46
CA LEU A 218 27.32 40.75 9.22
C LEU A 218 26.84 41.45 10.50
N HIS A 219 26.55 40.69 11.56
CA HIS A 219 26.09 41.27 12.83
C HIS A 219 27.23 41.75 13.73
N ASP A 220 28.44 41.19 13.55
CA ASP A 220 29.66 41.56 14.30
C ASP A 220 30.42 42.76 13.67
N ILE A 221 29.93 43.35 12.55
CA ILE A 221 30.54 44.51 11.86
C ILE A 221 29.77 45.83 12.14
N LYS A 222 29.01 45.91 13.24
CA LYS A 222 28.34 47.16 13.67
C LYS A 222 28.61 47.47 15.13
#